data_AF-A0A527XCC3-F1
#
_entry.id   AF-A0A527XCC3-F1
#
_cell.length_a   1.000
_cell.length_b   1.000
_cell.length_c   1.000
_cell.angle_alpha   90.00
_cell.angle_beta   90.00
_cell.angle_gamma   90.00
#
_symmetry.space_group_name_H-M   'P 1'
#
loop_
_entity.id
_entity.type
_entity.pdbx_description
1 polymer ?
#
loop_
_entity_poly.entity_id
_entity_poly.type
_entity_poly.pdbx_seq_one_letter_code
_entity_poly.pdbx_strand_id
1 'polypeptide(L)' 'PIIAAVAFDGISPFHLSVPCLVFGADRTKLGLPRFDFRVCAMEEGPIRTDAGLSIVVPHDLSALDEADIVI' A
#
# COMPACT_ATOMS: atom_id res chain seq x y z
N PRO A 1 -2.07 -14.34 0.03
CA PRO A 1 -0.99 -13.68 -0.72
C PRO A 1 -0.62 -12.36 -0.08
N ILE A 2 0.68 -12.06 -0.05
CA ILE A 2 1.24 -10.77 0.37
C ILE A 2 1.28 -9.88 -0.86
N ILE A 3 0.67 -8.70 -0.77
CA ILE A 3 0.65 -7.71 -1.85
C ILE A 3 1.26 -6.43 -1.29
N ALA A 4 2.37 -5.98 -1.86
CA ALA A 4 3.05 -4.77 -1.45
C ALA A 4 2.83 -3.66 -2.48
N ALA A 5 2.33 -2.50 -2.05
CA ALA A 5 2.27 -1.29 -2.87
C ALA A 5 3.36 -0.30 -2.43
N VAL A 6 4.10 0.27 -3.39
CA VAL A 6 5.17 1.21 -3.10
C VAL A 6 4.66 2.65 -3.17
N ALA A 7 4.79 3.37 -2.06
CA ALA A 7 4.60 4.81 -1.96
C ALA A 7 5.96 5.53 -2.00
N PHE A 8 5.96 6.75 -2.53
CA PHE A 8 7.15 7.60 -2.67
C PHE A 8 6.77 9.07 -2.61
N ASP A 9 7.71 9.97 -2.31
CA ASP A 9 7.45 11.41 -2.24
C ASP A 9 6.93 11.95 -3.58
N GLY A 10 5.84 12.73 -3.53
CA GLY A 10 5.12 13.22 -4.71
C GLY A 10 4.13 12.21 -5.32
N ILE A 11 3.92 11.04 -4.73
CA ILE A 11 2.94 10.07 -5.25
C ILE A 11 1.53 10.68 -5.25
N SER A 12 0.78 10.42 -6.32
CA SER A 12 -0.64 10.74 -6.35
C SER A 12 -1.43 9.80 -5.45
N PRO A 13 -2.30 10.29 -4.54
CA PRO A 13 -3.19 9.44 -3.76
C PRO A 13 -4.07 8.54 -4.64
N PHE A 14 -4.32 8.96 -5.89
CA PHE A 14 -5.04 8.17 -6.87
C PHE A 14 -4.39 6.80 -7.12
N HIS A 15 -3.06 6.73 -7.19
CA HIS A 15 -2.34 5.47 -7.39
C HIS A 15 -2.51 4.48 -6.22
N LEU A 16 -2.67 4.99 -5.00
CA LEU A 16 -2.90 4.15 -3.82
C LEU A 16 -4.38 3.79 -3.63
N SER A 17 -5.30 4.54 -4.24
CA SER A 17 -6.74 4.37 -4.02
C SER A 17 -7.26 2.98 -4.39
N VAL A 18 -6.93 2.49 -5.59
CA VAL A 18 -7.44 1.20 -6.10
C VAL A 18 -6.80 0.02 -5.38
N PRO A 19 -5.46 -0.05 -5.18
CA PRO A 19 -4.85 -1.11 -4.39
C PRO A 19 -5.43 -1.21 -2.97
N CYS A 20 -5.59 -0.08 -2.28
CA CYS A 20 -6.22 -0.03 -0.96
C CYS A 20 -7.67 -0.56 -1.00
N LEU A 21 -8.46 -0.16 -2.01
CA LEU A 21 -9.84 -0.59 -2.13
C LEU A 21 -9.95 -2.09 -2.40
N VAL A 22 -9.15 -2.62 -3.33
CA VAL A 22 -9.27 -4.01 -3.81
C VAL A 22 -8.65 -4.98 -2.82
N PHE A 23 -7.42 -4.71 -2.37
CA PHE A 23 -6.63 -5.66 -1.57
C PHE A 23 -6.64 -5.35 -0.08
N GLY A 24 -6.79 -4.07 0.31
CA GLY A 24 -6.75 -3.66 1.72
C GLY A 24 -8.05 -3.93 2.49
N ALA A 25 -9.20 -3.94 1.83
CA ALA A 25 -10.49 -4.13 2.49
C ALA A 25 -10.85 -5.62 2.66
N ASP A 26 -11.14 -6.01 3.90
CA ASP A 26 -11.59 -7.36 4.24
C ASP A 26 -13.02 -7.61 3.73
N ARG A 27 -13.14 -8.54 2.78
CA ARG A 27 -14.40 -8.98 2.18
C ARG A 27 -14.66 -10.46 2.38
N THR A 28 -14.04 -11.08 3.38
CA THR A 28 -14.24 -12.51 3.70
C THR A 28 -15.70 -12.84 4.00
N LYS A 29 -16.47 -11.90 4.56
CA LYS A 29 -17.93 -12.04 4.76
C LYS A 29 -18.73 -12.21 3.46
N LEU A 30 -18.18 -11.79 2.32
CA LEU A 30 -18.76 -11.96 0.99
C LEU A 30 -18.22 -13.21 0.26
N GLY A 31 -17.45 -14.06 0.96
CA GLY A 31 -16.82 -15.24 0.37
C GLY A 31 -15.57 -14.93 -0.48
N LEU A 32 -15.05 -13.70 -0.43
CA LEU A 32 -13.84 -13.32 -1.18
C LEU A 32 -12.56 -13.65 -0.38
N PRO A 33 -11.42 -13.85 -1.06
CA PRO A 33 -10.14 -14.08 -0.40
C PRO A 33 -9.70 -12.90 0.46
N ARG A 34 -8.93 -13.21 1.51
CA ARG A 34 -8.19 -12.19 2.29
C ARG A 34 -6.79 -12.03 1.70
N PHE A 35 -6.35 -10.79 1.59
CA PHE A 35 -4.98 -10.43 1.22
C PHE A 35 -4.25 -9.85 2.43
N ASP A 36 -2.95 -10.09 2.52
CA ASP A 36 -2.05 -9.34 3.39
C ASP A 36 -1.51 -8.17 2.56
N PHE A 37 -2.26 -7.06 2.57
CA PHE A 37 -1.93 -5.87 1.80
C PHE A 37 -1.09 -4.91 2.63
N ARG A 38 0.09 -4.56 2.12
CA ARG A 38 1.08 -3.71 2.78
C ARG A 38 1.39 -2.53 1.87
N VAL A 39 1.39 -1.31 2.42
CA VAL A 39 1.96 -0.15 1.73
C VAL A 39 3.34 0.07 2.32
N CYS A 40 4.36 0.20 1.48
CA CYS A 40 5.74 0.40 1.88
C CYS A 40 6.35 1.61 1.18
N ALA A 41 7.38 2.20 1.77
CA ALA A 41 8.10 3.33 1.19
C ALA A 41 9.61 3.21 1.45
N MET A 42 10.41 3.93 0.66
CA MET A 42 11.85 4.02 0.88
C MET A 42 12.18 5.03 1.98
N GLU A 43 11.45 6.14 2.04
CA GLU A 43 11.68 7.18 3.03
C GLU A 43 11.07 6.81 4.40
N GLU A 44 11.83 6.99 5.46
CA GLU A 44 11.30 6.94 6.82
C GLU A 44 10.47 8.20 7.12
N GLY A 45 9.27 8.02 7.66
CA GLY A 45 8.39 9.11 8.09
C GLY A 45 7.27 9.44 7.08
N PRO A 46 6.62 10.62 7.21
CA PRO A 46 5.50 10.98 6.36
C PRO A 46 5.89 11.19 4.89
N ILE A 47 5.19 10.52 3.99
CA ILE A 47 5.31 10.70 2.54
C ILE A 47 4.40 11.86 2.11
N ARG A 48 4.96 12.87 1.44
CA ARG A 48 4.18 13.98 0.89
C ARG A 48 3.59 13.54 -0.44
N THR A 49 2.29 13.72 -0.61
CA THR A 49 1.59 13.43 -1.87
C THR A 49 1.47 14.68 -2.73
N ASP A 50 1.20 14.51 -4.03
CA ASP A 50 0.95 15.64 -4.95
C ASP A 50 -0.34 16.44 -4.64
N ALA A 51 -1.20 15.89 -3.79
CA ALA A 51 -2.50 16.45 -3.43
C ALA A 51 -2.45 17.37 -2.20
N GLY A 52 -1.25 17.68 -1.68
CA GLY A 52 -1.09 18.49 -0.46
C GLY A 52 -1.43 17.75 0.84
N LEU A 53 -1.49 16.42 0.79
CA LEU A 53 -1.67 15.54 1.94
C LEU A 53 -0.35 14.83 2.25
N SER A 54 -0.13 14.52 3.53
CA SER A 54 0.92 13.57 3.93
C SER A 54 0.30 12.27 4.41
N ILE A 55 0.90 11.15 4.03
CA ILE A 55 0.50 9.82 4.50
C ILE A 55 1.64 9.21 5.34
N VAL A 56 1.28 8.44 6.35
CA VAL A 56 2.25 7.65 7.12
C VAL A 56 2.21 6.22 6.61
N VAL A 57 3.37 5.72 6.20
CA VAL A 57 3.52 4.37 5.65
C VAL A 57 4.35 3.56 6.66
N PRO A 58 3.80 2.50 7.27
CA PRO A 58 4.44 1.81 8.39
C PRO A 58 5.51 0.79 7.97
N HIS A 59 5.58 0.43 6.68
CA HIS A 59 6.53 -0.56 6.18
C HIS A 59 7.62 0.11 5.34
N ASP A 60 8.85 -0.38 5.48
CA ASP A 60 9.96 -0.07 4.58
C ASP A 60 9.99 -1.06 3.40
N LEU A 61 10.98 -0.92 2.52
CA LEU A 61 11.12 -1.77 1.33
C LEU A 61 11.40 -3.25 1.65
N SER A 62 11.68 -3.65 2.90
CA SER A 62 11.81 -5.07 3.24
C SER A 62 10.50 -5.84 3.04
N ALA A 63 9.36 -5.15 3.02
CA ALA A 63 8.07 -5.75 2.68
C ALA A 63 8.02 -6.36 1.25
N LEU A 64 8.94 -5.96 0.36
CA LEU A 64 9.02 -6.49 -1.00
C LEU A 64 9.62 -7.90 -1.06
N ASP A 65 10.46 -8.28 -0.10
CA ASP A 65 11.14 -9.59 -0.08
C ASP A 65 10.16 -10.76 0.10
N GLU A 66 9.04 -10.50 0.77
CA GLU A 66 7.98 -11.49 1.03
C GLU A 66 6.80 -11.37 0.07
N ALA A 67 6.78 -10.36 -0.80
CA ALA A 67 5.61 -10.03 -1.61
C ALA A 67 5.41 -11.02 -2.76
N ASP A 68 4.20 -11.57 -2.86
CA ASP A 68 3.79 -12.37 -4.03
C ASP A 68 3.53 -11.45 -5.25
N ILE A 69 3.07 -10.22 -4.99
CA ILE A 69 2.77 -9.19 -6.01
C ILE A 69 3.26 -7.84 -5.49
N VAL A 70 3.96 -7.10 -6.35
CA VAL A 70 4.39 -5.71 -6.10
C VAL A 70 3.61 -4.77 -7.04
N ILE A 71 3.13 -3.65 -6.48
CA ILE A 71 2.35 -2.61 -7.16
C ILE A 71 3.08 -1.27 -7.05
#